data_AF-A0A2N1CUZ1-F1
#
_entry.id   AF-A0A2N1CUZ1-F1
#
_cell.length_a   1.000
_cell.length_b   1.000
_cell.length_c   1.000
_cell.angle_alpha   90.00
_cell.angle_beta   90.00
_cell.angle_gamma   90.00
#
_symmetry.space_group_name_H-M   'P 1'
#
loop_
_entity.id
_entity.type
_entity.pdbx_description
1 polymer ?
#
loop_
_entity_poly.entity_id
_entity_poly.type
_entity_poly.pdbx_seq_one_letter_code
_entity_poly.pdbx_strand_id
1 'polypeptide(L)'
;MWTKHYRVMRSELAKCEKARSELEKMHPPHTVQPEQDGQLQDYIQKSDSLYEWRLLILTEYWMIEADRLGVPLPDRDDRTFWGRVEFDSDPREPRYLTDAGIRIVRADIREERRQRREPVTFWSSIMIGVVGALTGLASVIPNWWAD
;
A
#
# COMPACT_ATOMS: atom_id res chain seq x y z
N MET A 1 -7.10 14.55 4.38
CA MET A 1 -7.71 13.44 3.59
C MET A 1 -6.89 12.13 3.61
N TRP A 2 -5.54 12.14 3.77
CA TRP A 2 -4.68 10.94 3.87
C TRP A 2 -5.05 9.95 4.98
N THR A 3 -5.43 10.46 6.15
CA THR A 3 -5.64 9.61 7.33
C THR A 3 -6.89 8.74 7.25
N LYS A 4 -7.87 9.03 6.38
CA LYS A 4 -9.14 8.31 6.35
C LYS A 4 -9.00 6.95 5.66
N HIS A 5 -8.52 6.92 4.42
CA HIS A 5 -8.36 5.66 3.66
C HIS A 5 -7.35 4.71 4.31
N TYR A 6 -6.22 5.23 4.79
CA TYR A 6 -5.25 4.42 5.52
C TYR A 6 -5.81 3.83 6.81
N ARG A 7 -6.59 4.61 7.58
CA ARG A 7 -7.25 4.10 8.80
C ARG A 7 -8.29 3.04 8.50
N VAL A 8 -9.11 3.24 7.46
CA VAL A 8 -10.10 2.25 7.01
C VAL A 8 -9.41 0.97 6.59
N MET A 9 -8.44 1.04 5.67
CA MET A 9 -7.64 -0.12 5.24
C MET A 9 -7.04 -0.86 6.44
N ARG A 10 -6.39 -0.14 7.38
CA ARG A 10 -5.80 -0.77 8.57
C ARG A 10 -6.84 -1.46 9.44
N SER A 11 -8.01 -0.85 9.61
CA SER A 11 -9.13 -1.44 10.36
C SER A 11 -9.65 -2.70 9.68
N GLU A 12 -9.85 -2.69 8.36
CA GLU A 12 -10.34 -3.85 7.62
C GLU A 12 -9.33 -5.00 7.61
N LEU A 13 -8.04 -4.71 7.40
CA LEU A 13 -6.98 -5.72 7.51
C LEU A 13 -6.91 -6.33 8.91
N ALA A 14 -7.12 -5.54 9.96
CA ALA A 14 -7.16 -6.07 11.33
C ALA A 14 -8.35 -7.02 11.56
N LYS A 15 -9.50 -6.77 10.93
CA LYS A 15 -10.65 -7.70 10.97
C LYS A 15 -10.32 -9.00 10.23
N CYS A 16 -9.71 -8.93 9.05
CA CYS A 16 -9.27 -10.12 8.31
C CYS A 16 -8.27 -10.95 9.11
N GLU A 17 -7.29 -10.30 9.76
CA GLU A 17 -6.30 -10.99 10.59
C GLU A 17 -6.94 -11.67 11.79
N LYS A 18 -7.87 -10.99 12.46
CA LYS A 18 -8.63 -11.58 13.58
C LYS A 18 -9.44 -12.80 13.12
N ALA A 19 -10.16 -12.68 12.00
CA ALA A 19 -10.93 -13.78 11.43
C ALA A 19 -10.04 -14.95 11.03
N ARG A 20 -8.85 -14.68 10.49
CA ARG A 20 -7.84 -15.70 10.18
C ARG A 20 -7.34 -16.40 11.45
N SER A 21 -7.00 -15.67 12.51
CA SER A 21 -6.59 -16.27 13.79
C SER A 21 -7.71 -17.09 14.44
N GLU A 22 -8.97 -16.71 14.25
CA GLU A 22 -10.12 -17.50 14.69
C GLU A 22 -10.27 -18.78 13.86
N LEU A 23 -10.09 -18.70 12.54
CA LEU A 23 -10.11 -19.85 11.63
C LEU A 23 -8.97 -20.84 11.94
N GLU A 24 -7.76 -20.35 12.20
CA GLU A 24 -6.59 -21.16 12.53
C GLU A 24 -6.78 -22.00 13.80
N LYS A 25 -7.54 -21.50 14.78
CA LYS A 25 -7.93 -22.29 15.97
C LYS A 25 -8.86 -23.46 15.64
N MET A 26 -9.58 -23.37 14.54
CA MET A 26 -10.48 -24.41 14.03
C MET A 26 -9.79 -25.31 13.00
N HIS A 27 -8.46 -25.24 12.86
CA HIS A 27 -7.72 -26.06 11.92
C HIS A 27 -7.97 -27.55 12.21
N PRO A 28 -8.53 -28.31 11.24
CA PRO A 28 -8.80 -29.72 11.45
C PRO A 28 -7.48 -30.48 11.66
N PRO A 29 -7.43 -31.45 12.59
CA PRO A 29 -6.21 -32.22 12.82
C PRO A 29 -5.83 -33.03 11.57
N HIS A 30 -4.52 -33.21 11.34
CA HIS A 30 -3.99 -34.11 10.31
C HIS A 30 -4.24 -35.59 10.68
N THR A 31 -5.49 -36.01 10.82
CA THR A 31 -5.87 -37.41 10.93
C THR A 31 -6.15 -37.97 9.54
N VAL A 32 -6.34 -39.29 9.42
CA VAL A 32 -6.55 -39.99 8.14
C VAL A 32 -8.02 -39.91 7.67
N GLN A 33 -8.93 -39.31 8.45
CA GLN A 33 -10.37 -39.22 8.15
C GLN A 33 -11.01 -37.81 8.00
N PRO A 34 -10.30 -36.67 7.90
CA PRO A 34 -10.92 -35.34 7.77
C PRO A 34 -11.61 -35.12 6.42
N GLU A 35 -11.31 -35.95 5.41
CA GLU A 35 -11.98 -35.92 4.10
C GLU A 35 -13.43 -36.44 4.16
N GLN A 36 -13.81 -37.22 5.19
CA GLN A 36 -15.16 -37.80 5.28
C GLN A 36 -16.22 -36.82 5.82
N ASP A 37 -15.81 -35.77 6.53
CA ASP A 37 -16.74 -34.85 7.22
C ASP A 37 -16.88 -33.47 6.53
N GLY A 38 -16.21 -33.23 5.38
CA GLY A 38 -16.25 -31.93 4.68
C GLY A 38 -15.58 -30.77 5.43
N GLN A 39 -15.18 -30.96 6.69
CA GLN A 39 -14.56 -29.94 7.54
C GLN A 39 -13.26 -29.38 6.97
N LEU A 40 -12.46 -30.21 6.30
CA LEU A 40 -11.24 -29.77 5.63
C LEU A 40 -11.54 -28.86 4.42
N GLN A 41 -12.54 -29.24 3.62
CA GLN A 41 -12.96 -28.44 2.46
C GLN A 41 -13.53 -27.09 2.90
N ASP A 42 -14.39 -27.09 3.94
CA ASP A 42 -14.92 -25.87 4.55
C ASP A 42 -13.80 -24.96 5.09
N TYR A 43 -12.79 -25.54 5.74
CA TYR A 43 -11.64 -24.81 6.24
C TYR A 43 -10.85 -24.15 5.10
N ILE A 44 -10.53 -24.92 4.05
CA ILE A 44 -9.81 -24.42 2.86
C ILE A 44 -10.59 -23.28 2.21
N GLN A 45 -11.89 -23.48 1.94
CA GLN A 45 -12.73 -22.47 1.31
C GLN A 45 -12.80 -21.16 2.13
N LYS A 46 -12.93 -21.26 3.45
CA LYS A 46 -12.91 -20.09 4.35
C LYS A 46 -11.55 -19.41 4.36
N SER A 47 -10.47 -20.19 4.35
CA SER A 47 -9.09 -19.68 4.31
C SER A 47 -8.84 -18.90 3.03
N ASP A 48 -9.23 -19.46 1.89
CA ASP A 48 -9.09 -18.85 0.56
C ASP A 48 -9.93 -17.56 0.46
N SER A 49 -11.18 -17.62 0.92
CA SER A 49 -12.06 -16.44 0.96
C SER A 49 -11.46 -15.29 1.77
N LEU A 50 -10.84 -15.59 2.93
CA LEU A 50 -10.16 -14.58 3.76
C LEU A 50 -8.93 -14.00 3.07
N TYR A 51 -8.18 -14.83 2.35
CA TYR A 51 -7.02 -14.40 1.56
C TYR A 51 -7.44 -13.45 0.43
N GLU A 52 -8.49 -13.79 -0.31
CA GLU A 52 -9.03 -12.96 -1.40
C GLU A 52 -9.57 -11.63 -0.90
N TRP A 53 -10.34 -11.64 0.21
CA TRP A 53 -10.82 -10.41 0.86
C TRP A 53 -9.68 -9.47 1.23
N ARG A 54 -8.58 -10.02 1.78
CA ARG A 54 -7.39 -9.24 2.10
C ARG A 54 -6.76 -8.60 0.85
N LEU A 55 -6.70 -9.34 -0.26
CA LEU A 55 -6.15 -8.83 -1.52
C LEU A 55 -7.03 -7.72 -2.12
N LEU A 56 -8.35 -7.82 -2.03
CA LEU A 56 -9.27 -6.76 -2.45
C LEU A 56 -9.04 -5.45 -1.68
N ILE A 57 -8.96 -5.52 -0.35
CA ILE A 57 -8.68 -4.36 0.51
C ILE A 57 -7.35 -3.70 0.13
N LEU A 58 -6.31 -4.50 -0.08
CA LEU A 58 -5.00 -3.99 -0.49
C LEU A 58 -5.05 -3.37 -1.89
N THR A 59 -5.75 -4.00 -2.83
CA THR A 59 -5.90 -3.51 -4.19
C THR A 59 -6.56 -2.15 -4.23
N GLU A 60 -7.70 -1.99 -3.55
CA GLU A 60 -8.41 -0.72 -3.47
C GLU A 60 -7.50 0.38 -2.89
N TYR A 61 -6.78 0.07 -1.82
CA TYR A 61 -5.83 1.01 -1.21
C TYR A 61 -4.74 1.46 -2.20
N TRP A 62 -4.10 0.51 -2.89
CA TRP A 62 -3.02 0.81 -3.83
C TRP A 62 -3.50 1.53 -5.08
N MET A 63 -4.71 1.22 -5.56
CA MET A 63 -5.32 1.95 -6.68
C MET A 63 -5.58 3.42 -6.31
N ILE A 64 -6.14 3.68 -5.13
CA ILE A 64 -6.36 5.05 -4.64
C ILE A 64 -5.03 5.80 -4.47
N GLU A 65 -4.01 5.13 -3.93
CA GLU A 65 -2.71 5.77 -3.72
C GLU A 65 -1.96 6.02 -5.04
N ALA A 66 -2.07 5.11 -6.01
CA ALA A 66 -1.51 5.28 -7.35
C ALA A 66 -2.18 6.45 -8.10
N ASP A 67 -3.52 6.48 -8.12
CA ASP A 67 -4.31 7.57 -8.73
C ASP A 67 -3.95 8.94 -8.13
N ARG A 68 -3.83 8.99 -6.79
CA ARG A 68 -3.44 10.21 -6.07
C ARG A 68 -2.04 10.71 -6.44
N LEU A 69 -1.12 9.80 -6.71
CA LEU A 69 0.26 10.13 -7.08
C LEU A 69 0.45 10.28 -8.59
N GLY A 70 -0.58 10.00 -9.39
CA GLY A 70 -0.49 9.97 -10.84
C GLY A 70 0.36 8.82 -11.37
N VAL A 71 0.51 7.75 -10.60
CA VAL A 71 1.29 6.56 -10.96
C VAL A 71 0.41 5.64 -11.81
N PRO A 72 0.85 5.22 -13.01
CA PRO A 72 0.10 4.29 -13.84
C PRO A 72 0.00 2.92 -13.16
N LEU A 73 -1.17 2.30 -13.24
CA LEU A 73 -1.35 0.91 -12.83
C LEU A 73 -0.93 -0.04 -13.94
N PRO A 74 -0.47 -1.27 -13.62
CA PRO A 74 -0.21 -2.29 -14.62
C PRO A 74 -1.49 -2.64 -15.39
N ASP A 75 -1.32 -3.07 -16.65
CA ASP A 75 -2.42 -3.45 -17.53
C ASP A 75 -3.37 -4.44 -16.83
N ARG A 76 -4.66 -4.13 -16.84
CA ARG A 76 -5.69 -4.90 -16.15
C ARG A 76 -5.87 -6.29 -16.76
N ASP A 77 -5.51 -6.48 -18.01
CA ASP A 77 -5.62 -7.76 -18.70
C ASP A 77 -4.41 -8.67 -18.50
N ASP A 78 -3.33 -8.15 -17.88
CA ASP A 78 -2.18 -8.95 -17.50
C ASP A 78 -2.46 -9.77 -16.23
N ARG A 79 -2.66 -11.07 -16.43
CA ARG A 79 -2.90 -12.06 -15.36
C ARG A 79 -1.73 -12.22 -14.40
N THR A 80 -0.54 -11.75 -14.76
CA THR A 80 0.63 -11.74 -13.89
C THR A 80 0.41 -10.78 -12.72
N PHE A 81 -0.24 -9.64 -12.98
CA PHE A 81 -0.44 -8.57 -12.01
C PHE A 81 -1.85 -8.54 -11.45
N TRP A 82 -2.82 -9.13 -12.15
CA TRP A 82 -4.22 -9.15 -11.75
C TRP A 82 -4.77 -10.57 -11.61
N GLY A 83 -5.26 -10.88 -10.41
CA GLY A 83 -6.10 -12.03 -10.15
C GLY A 83 -7.59 -11.68 -10.27
N ARG A 84 -8.43 -12.71 -10.33
CA ARG A 84 -9.88 -12.59 -10.25
C ARG A 84 -10.34 -13.36 -9.03
N VAL A 85 -11.29 -12.80 -8.30
CA VAL A 85 -11.94 -13.56 -7.24
C VAL A 85 -12.99 -14.47 -7.86
N GLU A 86 -12.93 -15.74 -7.51
CA GLU A 86 -13.89 -16.76 -7.93
C GLU A 86 -15.04 -16.82 -6.90
N PHE A 87 -15.72 -15.68 -6.68
CA PHE A 87 -16.95 -15.67 -5.88
C PHE A 87 -18.10 -16.12 -6.78
N ASP A 88 -18.59 -17.34 -6.55
CA ASP A 88 -19.76 -17.92 -7.25
C ASP A 88 -21.05 -17.09 -7.04
N SER A 89 -21.02 -16.07 -6.18
CA SER A 89 -22.18 -15.29 -5.72
C SER A 89 -22.23 -13.82 -6.16
N ASP A 90 -21.29 -13.30 -6.97
CA ASP A 90 -21.35 -11.90 -7.45
C ASP A 90 -21.05 -11.78 -8.96
N PRO A 91 -21.99 -11.29 -9.79
CA PRO A 91 -21.77 -11.07 -11.23
C PRO A 91 -20.72 -9.98 -11.53
N ARG A 92 -20.24 -9.25 -10.52
CA ARG A 92 -19.14 -8.29 -10.64
C ARG A 92 -17.86 -8.88 -10.06
N GLU A 93 -17.38 -10.01 -10.60
CA GLU A 93 -16.08 -10.62 -10.24
C GLU A 93 -15.00 -9.54 -10.04
N PRO A 94 -14.65 -9.20 -8.80
CA PRO A 94 -13.72 -8.11 -8.56
C PRO A 94 -12.30 -8.58 -8.90
N ARG A 95 -11.58 -7.82 -9.73
CA ARG A 95 -10.16 -8.06 -10.00
C ARG A 95 -9.33 -7.54 -8.83
N TYR A 96 -8.35 -8.30 -8.39
CA TYR A 96 -7.39 -7.89 -7.36
C TYR A 96 -5.96 -7.91 -7.89
N LEU A 97 -5.08 -7.09 -7.32
CA LEU A 97 -3.65 -7.16 -7.60
C LEU A 97 -3.06 -8.41 -6.93
N THR A 98 -2.36 -9.22 -7.71
CA THR A 98 -1.54 -10.33 -7.19
C THR A 98 -0.38 -9.77 -6.36
N ASP A 99 0.32 -10.63 -5.63
CA ASP A 99 1.53 -10.22 -4.92
C ASP A 99 2.60 -9.63 -5.85
N ALA A 100 2.66 -10.06 -7.12
CA ALA A 100 3.51 -9.45 -8.13
C ALA A 100 3.03 -8.04 -8.49
N GLY A 101 1.74 -7.86 -8.74
CA GLY A 101 1.14 -6.55 -9.04
C GLY A 101 1.32 -5.55 -7.90
N ILE A 102 1.07 -5.97 -6.67
CA ILE A 102 1.28 -5.14 -5.47
C ILE A 102 2.75 -4.70 -5.34
N ARG A 103 3.70 -5.58 -5.62
CA ARG A 103 5.14 -5.25 -5.53
C ARG A 103 5.53 -4.18 -6.54
N ILE A 104 5.08 -4.28 -7.78
CA ILE A 104 5.37 -3.29 -8.83
C ILE A 104 4.74 -1.95 -8.50
N VAL A 105 3.42 -1.92 -8.22
CA VAL A 105 2.72 -0.67 -7.88
C VAL A 105 3.37 0.03 -6.68
N ARG A 106 3.82 -0.74 -5.68
CA ARG A 106 4.53 -0.18 -4.52
C ARG A 106 5.92 0.37 -4.88
N ALA A 107 6.64 -0.27 -5.80
CA ALA A 107 7.93 0.22 -6.28
C ALA A 107 7.74 1.55 -7.02
N ASP A 108 6.78 1.62 -7.92
CA ASP A 108 6.49 2.82 -8.72
C ASP A 108 6.02 3.99 -7.82
N ILE A 109 5.14 3.72 -6.84
CA ILE A 109 4.73 4.70 -5.84
C ILE A 109 5.92 5.20 -5.01
N ARG A 110 6.87 4.32 -4.68
CA ARG A 110 8.06 4.71 -3.91
C ARG A 110 8.98 5.61 -4.72
N GLU A 111 9.15 5.30 -6.00
CA GLU A 111 9.97 6.08 -6.93
C GLU A 111 9.35 7.47 -7.14
N GLU A 112 8.05 7.55 -7.41
CA GLU A 112 7.34 8.82 -7.57
C GLU A 112 7.41 9.68 -6.31
N ARG A 113 7.25 9.08 -5.12
CA ARG A 113 7.42 9.78 -3.84
C ARG A 113 8.83 10.29 -3.61
N ARG A 114 9.85 9.59 -4.12
CA ARG A 114 11.24 10.02 -4.04
C ARG A 114 11.48 11.21 -4.94
N GLN A 115 11.06 11.12 -6.21
CA GLN A 115 11.19 12.21 -7.18
C GLN A 115 10.51 13.50 -6.72
N ARG A 116 9.37 13.41 -6.02
CA ARG A 116 8.70 14.58 -5.44
C ARG A 116 9.41 15.22 -4.25
N ARG A 117 10.28 14.49 -3.54
CA ARG A 117 11.03 15.01 -2.37
C ARG A 117 12.36 15.64 -2.76
N GLU A 118 13.01 15.13 -3.80
CA GLU A 118 14.29 15.63 -4.31
C GLU A 118 14.30 17.15 -4.62
N PRO A 119 13.28 17.75 -5.28
CA PRO A 119 13.28 19.18 -5.56
C PRO A 119 13.10 20.04 -4.29
N VAL A 120 12.41 19.54 -3.26
CA VAL A 120 12.21 20.29 -2.00
C VAL A 120 13.51 20.37 -1.21
N THR A 121 14.25 19.27 -1.10
CA THR A 121 15.57 19.28 -0.44
C THR A 121 16.57 20.14 -1.20
N PHE A 122 16.57 20.09 -2.53
CA PHE A 122 17.43 20.92 -3.37
C PHE A 122 17.12 22.42 -3.22
N TRP A 123 15.84 22.80 -3.22
CA TRP A 123 15.47 24.20 -2.99
C TRP A 123 15.78 24.68 -1.57
N SER A 124 15.62 23.82 -0.56
CA SER A 124 15.96 24.17 0.82
C SER A 124 17.46 24.42 1.03
N SER A 125 18.35 23.64 0.40
CA SER A 125 19.79 23.83 0.52
C SER A 125 20.26 25.12 -0.18
N ILE A 126 19.67 25.44 -1.34
CA ILE A 126 19.93 26.71 -2.03
C ILE A 126 19.51 27.89 -1.16
N MET A 127 18.31 27.86 -0.57
CA MET A 127 17.85 28.95 0.31
C MET A 127 18.75 29.14 1.54
N ILE A 128 19.17 28.05 2.19
CA ILE A 128 20.10 28.11 3.33
C ILE A 128 21.46 28.70 2.91
N GLY A 129 22.00 28.28 1.76
CA GLY A 129 23.25 28.81 1.22
C GLY A 129 23.17 30.30 0.88
N VAL A 130 22.06 30.75 0.29
CA VAL A 130 21.81 32.17 -0.03
C VAL A 130 21.68 33.01 1.23
N VAL A 131 20.92 32.56 2.23
CA VAL A 131 20.77 33.27 3.51
C VAL A 131 22.12 33.36 4.22
N GLY A 132 22.87 32.26 4.31
CA GLY A 132 24.20 32.26 4.92
C GLY A 132 25.19 33.20 4.22
N ALA A 133 25.17 33.23 2.88
CA ALA A 133 26.01 34.14 2.10
C ALA A 133 25.65 35.61 2.33
N LEU A 134 24.35 35.95 2.39
CA LEU A 134 23.87 37.30 2.68
C LEU A 134 24.22 37.75 4.10
N THR A 135 24.06 36.87 5.10
CA THR A 135 24.45 37.16 6.49
C THR A 135 25.96 37.35 6.62
N GLY A 136 26.76 36.52 5.94
CA GLY A 136 28.21 36.66 5.88
C GLY A 136 28.64 37.99 5.25
N LEU A 137 28.05 38.37 4.11
CA LEU A 137 28.30 39.64 3.45
C LEU A 137 27.88 40.84 4.33
N ALA A 138 26.72 40.78 4.97
CA ALA A 138 26.26 41.84 5.89
C ALA A 138 27.19 42.00 7.10
N SER A 139 27.81 40.93 7.58
CA SER A 139 28.77 40.97 8.68
C SER A 139 30.12 41.58 8.29
N VAL A 140 30.48 41.59 7.01
CA VAL A 140 31.78 42.11 6.52
C VAL A 140 31.67 43.58 6.11
N ILE A 141 30.46 44.10 5.88
CA ILE A 141 30.26 45.55 5.68
C ILE A 141 30.62 46.26 6.99
N PRO A 142 31.74 46.99 7.04
CA PRO A 142 32.09 47.75 8.24
C PRO A 142 30.98 48.76 8.48
N ASN A 143 30.63 48.99 9.75
CA ASN A 143 29.70 50.06 10.08
C ASN A 143 30.39 51.42 9.85
N TRP A 144 30.42 51.88 8.59
CA TRP A 144 30.94 53.20 8.20
C TRP A 144 30.00 54.36 8.61
N TRP A 145 28.96 54.09 9.40
CA TRP A 145 27.97 55.07 9.86
C TRP A 145 28.21 55.54 11.31
N ALA A 146 29.44 55.47 11.80
CA ALA A 146 29.79 55.85 13.18
C ALA A 146 30.86 56.96 13.28
N ASP A 147 31.02 57.79 12.24
CA ASP A 147 31.71 59.09 12.30
C ASP A 147 30.79 60.22 11.80
#